data_AF-A0A833WSI1-F1
#
_entry.id   AF-A0A833WSI1-F1
#
_cell.length_a   1.000
_cell.length_b   1.000
_cell.length_c   1.000
_cell.angle_alpha   90.00
_cell.angle_beta   90.00
_cell.angle_gamma   90.00
#
_symmetry.space_group_name_H-M   'P 1'
#
loop_
_entity.id
_entity.type
_entity.pdbx_description
1 polymer ?
#
loop_
_entity_poly.entity_id
_entity_poly.type
_entity_poly.pdbx_seq_one_letter_code
_entity_poly.pdbx_strand_id
1 'polypeptide(L)'
;MQTSLQFAFSFDPLHLKWYRANAPLVWRTDPIVALVGHRVVVAGGTFDLGDDPLPLETYDLRTGKWDICQWIPTVLKDSPSSLWLSVAVDEHKMYVTEKSSGITHSFDPSTKTWYGPYYLRPGNHVFSSAIGFVNDSMVVVGLIGDSENVKGVKLWEAMKGTEMVELREIGEMPEELVGKLKGESACLPSIGLNTMGQFAYLHNPSDPGELILCEVADGACRWGSVRNVVGDDESRMQRLVFTCSDVGLGVLHDAICSGNRRFTVKDNIVD
;
A
#
# COMPACT_ATOMS: atom_id res chain seq x y z
N MET A 1 -30.30 11.37 18.65
CA MET A 1 -29.79 11.93 17.39
C MET A 1 -28.62 11.07 16.98
N GLN A 2 -28.77 10.27 15.92
CA GLN A 2 -27.70 9.43 15.40
C GLN A 2 -26.74 10.38 14.69
N THR A 3 -25.53 10.56 15.23
CA THR A 3 -24.46 11.25 14.52
C THR A 3 -24.29 10.53 13.19
N SER A 4 -24.57 11.21 12.08
CA SER A 4 -24.32 10.62 10.76
C SER A 4 -22.86 10.21 10.72
N LEU A 5 -22.61 8.93 10.48
CA LEU A 5 -21.26 8.47 10.21
C LEU A 5 -20.79 9.19 8.95
N GLN A 6 -19.61 9.79 9.02
CA GLN A 6 -19.04 10.58 7.93
C GLN A 6 -17.81 9.87 7.39
N PHE A 7 -17.69 9.83 6.07
CA PHE A 7 -16.46 9.45 5.41
C PHE A 7 -15.57 10.69 5.27
N ALA A 8 -14.45 10.72 6.00
CA ALA A 8 -13.49 11.80 5.93
C ALA A 8 -12.26 11.38 5.14
N PHE A 9 -11.83 12.20 4.19
CA PHE A 9 -10.66 11.90 3.36
C PHE A 9 -9.90 13.18 3.00
N SER A 10 -8.61 13.02 2.75
CA SER A 10 -7.76 14.01 2.12
C SER A 10 -7.03 13.35 0.96
N PHE A 11 -6.83 14.11 -0.11
CA PHE A 11 -6.01 13.73 -1.26
C PHE A 11 -4.89 14.74 -1.51
N ASP A 12 -4.77 15.77 -0.67
CA ASP A 12 -3.63 16.68 -0.72
C ASP A 12 -2.43 16.03 0.00
N PRO A 13 -1.19 16.13 -0.55
CA PRO A 13 -0.02 15.41 -0.04
C PRO A 13 0.32 15.63 1.45
N LEU A 14 -0.05 16.79 2.01
CA LEU A 14 0.26 17.18 3.38
C LEU A 14 -0.99 17.17 4.30
N HIS A 15 -2.10 16.64 3.79
CA HIS A 15 -3.40 16.55 4.47
C HIS A 15 -3.87 17.87 5.13
N LEU A 16 -3.61 18.98 4.47
CA LEU A 16 -4.00 20.33 4.89
C LEU A 16 -5.51 20.51 4.86
N LYS A 17 -6.20 19.87 3.92
CA LYS A 17 -7.64 19.97 3.74
C LYS A 17 -8.30 18.61 3.82
N TRP A 18 -9.30 18.52 4.70
CA TRP A 18 -10.13 17.33 4.87
C TRP A 18 -11.51 17.55 4.29
N TYR A 19 -11.94 16.60 3.48
CA TYR A 19 -13.27 16.53 2.88
C TYR A 19 -14.13 15.59 3.71
N ARG A 20 -15.44 15.84 3.70
CA ARG A 20 -16.44 15.02 4.40
C ARG A 20 -17.53 14.65 3.43
N ALA A 21 -17.86 13.37 3.39
CA ALA A 21 -18.95 12.79 2.64
C ALA A 21 -19.83 11.94 3.56
N ASN A 22 -20.97 11.51 3.05
CA ASN A 22 -21.76 10.46 3.72
C ASN A 22 -20.88 9.21 3.89
N ALA A 23 -21.03 8.49 4.99
CA ALA A 23 -20.33 7.21 5.19
C ALA A 23 -20.66 6.20 4.08
N PRO A 24 -19.78 5.19 3.89
CA PRO A 24 -20.13 3.99 3.15
C PRO A 24 -21.39 3.35 3.75
N LEU A 25 -22.10 2.59 2.94
CA LEU A 25 -23.32 1.87 3.31
C LEU A 25 -23.03 0.77 4.33
N VAL A 26 -21.81 0.24 4.34
CA VAL A 26 -21.38 -0.81 5.26
C VAL A 26 -20.22 -0.34 6.14
N TRP A 27 -20.36 -0.49 7.46
CA TRP A 27 -19.27 -0.30 8.40
C TRP A 27 -18.26 -1.43 8.27
N ARG A 28 -16.96 -1.11 8.31
CA ARG A 28 -15.89 -2.11 8.20
C ARG A 28 -14.70 -1.69 9.05
N THR A 29 -13.96 -2.68 9.56
CA THR A 29 -12.63 -2.45 10.10
C THR A 29 -11.57 -2.97 9.12
N ASP A 30 -10.46 -2.25 9.01
CA ASP A 30 -9.36 -2.55 8.09
C ASP A 30 -9.73 -2.74 6.59
N PRO A 31 -10.62 -1.91 5.99
CA PRO A 31 -10.90 -2.04 4.56
C PRO A 31 -9.70 -1.59 3.71
N ILE A 32 -9.60 -2.14 2.51
CA ILE A 32 -8.84 -1.54 1.42
C ILE A 32 -9.50 -0.21 1.07
N VAL A 33 -8.70 0.84 1.00
CA VAL A 33 -9.11 2.16 0.50
C VAL A 33 -8.13 2.59 -0.59
N ALA A 34 -8.64 2.85 -1.79
CA ALA A 34 -7.83 3.20 -2.96
C ALA A 34 -8.50 4.33 -3.75
N LEU A 35 -7.73 5.22 -4.37
CA LEU A 35 -8.24 6.23 -5.29
C LEU A 35 -7.88 5.83 -6.73
N VAL A 36 -8.88 5.42 -7.52
CA VAL A 36 -8.71 5.03 -8.92
C VAL A 36 -9.37 6.09 -9.81
N GLY A 37 -8.56 6.88 -10.51
CA GLY A 37 -9.02 8.05 -11.25
C GLY A 37 -9.78 9.04 -10.35
N HIS A 38 -11.11 9.10 -10.49
CA HIS A 38 -11.98 9.99 -9.70
C HIS A 38 -12.88 9.25 -8.71
N ARG A 39 -12.61 7.96 -8.45
CA ARG A 39 -13.43 7.10 -7.60
C ARG A 39 -12.61 6.58 -6.43
N VAL A 40 -13.09 6.81 -5.22
CA VAL A 40 -12.57 6.14 -4.03
C VAL A 40 -13.21 4.75 -3.97
N VAL A 41 -12.39 3.72 -3.96
CA VAL A 41 -12.79 2.32 -3.85
C VAL A 41 -12.59 1.88 -2.40
N VAL A 42 -13.63 1.32 -1.79
CA VAL A 42 -13.62 0.73 -0.44
C VAL A 42 -14.01 -0.73 -0.56
N ALA A 43 -13.11 -1.63 -0.17
CA ALA A 43 -13.30 -3.07 -0.39
C ALA A 43 -12.75 -3.90 0.78
N GLY A 44 -13.31 -5.08 1.01
CA GLY A 44 -12.81 -5.99 2.05
C GLY A 44 -13.02 -5.45 3.46
N GLY A 45 -12.11 -5.77 4.38
CA GLY A 45 -12.23 -5.51 5.81
C GLY A 45 -13.09 -6.55 6.52
N THR A 46 -13.23 -6.41 7.84
CA THR A 46 -14.08 -7.25 8.68
C THR A 46 -15.29 -6.48 9.20
N PHE A 47 -16.37 -7.21 9.48
CA PHE A 47 -17.56 -6.70 10.15
C PHE A 47 -17.89 -7.63 11.33
N ASP A 48 -18.10 -7.06 12.52
CA ASP A 48 -18.16 -7.78 13.80
C ASP A 48 -19.31 -8.81 13.93
N LEU A 49 -20.21 -8.94 12.94
CA LEU A 49 -21.47 -9.67 13.09
C LEU A 49 -21.80 -10.67 11.96
N GLY A 50 -20.89 -10.98 11.02
CA GLY A 50 -21.17 -12.04 10.04
C GLY A 50 -20.04 -12.41 9.08
N ASP A 51 -20.09 -13.65 8.59
CA ASP A 51 -19.23 -14.23 7.53
C ASP A 51 -19.66 -13.85 6.10
N ASP A 52 -20.73 -13.06 5.98
CA ASP A 52 -21.21 -12.61 4.68
C ASP A 52 -20.15 -11.74 4.02
N PRO A 53 -19.86 -11.97 2.72
CA PRO A 53 -18.92 -11.12 2.01
C PRO A 53 -19.38 -9.66 2.16
N LEU A 54 -18.46 -8.71 2.24
CA LEU A 54 -18.78 -7.29 2.25
C LEU A 54 -18.74 -6.80 0.80
N PRO A 55 -19.74 -6.02 0.32
CA PRO A 55 -19.76 -5.59 -1.07
C PRO A 55 -18.56 -4.69 -1.36
N LEU A 56 -18.14 -4.52 -2.60
CA LEU A 56 -17.23 -3.41 -2.90
C LEU A 56 -18.06 -2.14 -3.03
N GLU A 57 -17.60 -1.04 -2.46
CA GLU A 57 -18.27 0.26 -2.55
C GLU A 57 -17.37 1.28 -3.23
N THR A 58 -17.93 2.11 -4.11
CA THR A 58 -17.18 3.21 -4.74
C THR A 58 -17.84 4.54 -4.49
N TYR A 59 -17.05 5.55 -4.17
CA TYR A 59 -17.50 6.94 -4.03
C TYR A 59 -16.96 7.76 -5.20
N ASP A 60 -17.86 8.31 -5.99
CA ASP A 60 -17.53 9.16 -7.13
C ASP A 60 -17.33 10.61 -6.67
N LEU A 61 -16.10 11.13 -6.77
CA LEU A 61 -15.75 12.48 -6.35
C LEU A 61 -16.42 13.58 -7.19
N ARG A 62 -16.88 13.27 -8.41
CA ARG A 62 -17.54 14.23 -9.30
C ARG A 62 -19.02 14.37 -8.98
N THR A 63 -19.68 13.26 -8.64
CA THR A 63 -21.13 13.24 -8.37
C THR A 63 -21.46 13.28 -6.88
N GLY A 64 -20.49 12.96 -6.01
CA GLY A 64 -20.65 12.89 -4.57
C GLY A 64 -21.52 11.72 -4.11
N LYS A 65 -21.57 10.63 -4.88
CA LYS A 65 -22.46 9.48 -4.63
C LYS A 65 -21.69 8.17 -4.41
N TRP A 66 -22.26 7.33 -3.56
CA TRP A 66 -21.83 5.96 -3.35
C TRP A 66 -22.55 5.01 -4.31
N ASP A 67 -21.80 4.02 -4.80
CA ASP A 67 -22.29 2.92 -5.62
C ASP A 67 -21.81 1.58 -5.03
N ILE A 68 -22.74 0.62 -4.93
CA ILE A 68 -22.42 -0.78 -4.63
C ILE A 68 -21.94 -1.48 -5.91
N CYS A 69 -20.86 -2.24 -5.81
CA CYS A 69 -20.25 -3.03 -6.87
C CYS A 69 -20.20 -4.51 -6.51
N GLN A 70 -19.66 -5.31 -7.44
CA GLN A 70 -19.45 -6.74 -7.24
C GLN A 70 -18.55 -7.03 -6.03
N TRP A 71 -18.82 -8.15 -5.36
CA TRP A 71 -18.03 -8.64 -4.24
C TRP A 71 -16.57 -8.87 -4.63
N ILE A 72 -15.67 -8.79 -3.65
CA ILE A 72 -14.27 -9.23 -3.82
C ILE A 72 -14.26 -10.73 -4.22
N PRO A 73 -13.42 -11.14 -5.18
CA PRO A 73 -13.22 -12.56 -5.52
C PRO A 73 -12.94 -13.41 -4.28
N THR A 74 -13.60 -14.58 -4.15
CA THR A 74 -13.56 -15.42 -2.95
C THR A 74 -12.14 -15.76 -2.48
N VAL A 75 -11.18 -15.93 -3.40
CA VAL A 75 -9.78 -16.22 -3.06
C VAL A 75 -9.09 -15.11 -2.25
N LEU A 76 -9.57 -13.87 -2.35
CA LEU A 76 -9.08 -12.72 -1.58
C LEU A 76 -9.91 -12.50 -0.29
N LYS A 77 -11.02 -13.22 -0.12
CA LYS A 77 -11.99 -13.04 0.97
C LYS A 77 -11.46 -13.57 2.31
N ASP A 78 -10.71 -14.67 2.28
CA ASP A 78 -10.22 -15.36 3.48
C ASP A 78 -9.01 -14.65 4.13
N SER A 79 -8.69 -13.45 3.65
CA SER A 79 -7.49 -12.69 4.04
C SER A 79 -7.80 -11.19 4.23
N PRO A 80 -8.72 -10.79 5.13
CA PRO A 80 -9.24 -9.41 5.19
C PRO A 80 -8.28 -8.33 5.75
N SER A 81 -7.04 -8.66 6.11
CA SER A 81 -6.10 -7.69 6.71
C SER A 81 -5.04 -7.21 5.72
N SER A 82 -4.58 -5.97 5.91
CA SER A 82 -3.38 -5.40 5.25
C SER A 82 -2.09 -6.22 5.44
N LEU A 83 -2.05 -7.12 6.43
CA LEU A 83 -0.99 -8.13 6.58
C LEU A 83 -0.99 -9.16 5.45
N TRP A 84 -2.16 -9.45 4.86
CA TRP A 84 -2.35 -10.50 3.87
C TRP A 84 -2.63 -9.99 2.47
N LEU A 85 -3.08 -8.74 2.33
CA LEU A 85 -3.34 -8.13 1.03
C LEU A 85 -2.34 -7.01 0.74
N SER A 86 -1.88 -6.94 -0.50
CA SER A 86 -1.18 -5.79 -1.06
C SER A 86 -2.04 -5.14 -2.13
N VAL A 87 -2.01 -3.81 -2.18
CA VAL A 87 -2.83 -3.03 -3.12
C VAL A 87 -1.93 -2.10 -3.90
N ALA A 88 -2.11 -2.07 -5.21
CA ALA A 88 -1.49 -1.09 -6.11
C ALA A 88 -2.57 -0.47 -6.99
N VAL A 89 -2.37 0.77 -7.43
CA VAL A 89 -3.34 1.49 -8.24
C VAL A 89 -2.64 2.17 -9.40
N ASP A 90 -3.20 2.03 -10.59
CA ASP A 90 -2.89 2.89 -11.73
C ASP A 90 -4.06 3.86 -12.00
N GLU A 91 -3.98 4.66 -13.06
CA GLU A 91 -5.02 5.63 -13.39
C GLU A 91 -6.42 5.02 -13.61
N HIS A 92 -6.51 3.73 -13.95
CA HIS A 92 -7.70 3.06 -14.43
C HIS A 92 -8.19 1.93 -13.52
N LYS A 93 -7.29 1.26 -12.80
CA LYS A 93 -7.58 0.02 -12.06
C LYS A 93 -6.90 -0.03 -10.70
N MET A 94 -7.56 -0.72 -9.79
CA MET A 94 -6.98 -1.19 -8.53
C MET A 94 -6.55 -2.64 -8.68
N TYR A 95 -5.36 -2.99 -8.23
CA TYR A 95 -4.83 -4.35 -8.18
C TYR A 95 -4.77 -4.79 -6.73
N VAL A 96 -5.23 -6.01 -6.45
CA VAL A 96 -5.22 -6.61 -5.11
C VAL A 96 -4.56 -7.97 -5.18
N THR A 97 -3.48 -8.14 -4.44
CA THR A 97 -2.68 -9.37 -4.37
C THR A 97 -2.75 -9.96 -2.97
N GLU A 98 -3.07 -11.24 -2.86
CA GLU A 98 -2.85 -11.98 -1.61
C GLU A 98 -1.36 -12.32 -1.50
N LYS A 99 -0.71 -11.85 -0.43
CA LYS A 99 0.74 -11.77 -0.35
C LYS A 99 1.42 -13.15 -0.38
N SER A 100 0.81 -14.19 0.18
CA SER A 100 1.45 -15.50 0.30
C SER A 100 1.39 -16.34 -0.98
N SER A 101 0.25 -16.35 -1.66
CA SER A 101 0.03 -17.07 -2.92
C SER A 101 0.48 -16.27 -4.14
N GLY A 102 0.46 -14.93 -4.06
CA GLY A 102 0.67 -14.01 -5.18
C GLY A 102 -0.51 -13.96 -6.15
N ILE A 103 -1.65 -14.58 -5.82
CA ILE A 103 -2.87 -14.47 -6.62
C ILE A 103 -3.35 -13.03 -6.60
N THR A 104 -3.49 -12.46 -7.79
CA THR A 104 -3.78 -11.06 -8.00
C THR A 104 -5.02 -10.88 -8.85
N HIS A 105 -5.91 -9.98 -8.45
CA HIS A 105 -7.05 -9.54 -9.27
C HIS A 105 -6.97 -8.04 -9.50
N SER A 106 -7.50 -7.59 -10.63
CA SER A 106 -7.66 -6.16 -10.91
C SER A 106 -9.13 -5.78 -10.95
N PHE A 107 -9.47 -4.63 -10.40
CA PHE A 107 -10.81 -4.06 -10.39
C PHE A 107 -10.83 -2.77 -11.20
N ASP A 108 -11.72 -2.71 -12.17
CA ASP A 108 -12.01 -1.49 -12.94
C ASP A 108 -13.31 -0.85 -12.40
N PRO A 109 -13.22 0.32 -11.75
CA PRO A 109 -14.39 0.99 -11.19
C PRO A 109 -15.29 1.64 -12.25
N SER A 110 -14.82 1.81 -13.50
CA SER A 110 -15.61 2.35 -14.60
C SER A 110 -16.59 1.31 -15.15
N THR A 111 -16.13 0.07 -15.30
CA THR A 111 -16.92 -1.08 -15.75
C THR A 111 -17.48 -1.90 -14.59
N LYS A 112 -17.10 -1.58 -13.34
CA LYS A 112 -17.47 -2.29 -12.10
C LYS A 112 -17.17 -3.79 -12.16
N THR A 113 -16.07 -4.14 -12.82
CA THR A 113 -15.72 -5.53 -13.17
C THR A 113 -14.35 -5.90 -12.60
N TRP A 114 -14.24 -7.15 -12.13
CA TRP A 114 -12.99 -7.78 -11.74
C TRP A 114 -12.38 -8.58 -12.89
N TYR A 115 -11.07 -8.56 -13.01
CA TYR A 115 -10.28 -9.35 -13.97
C TYR A 115 -9.20 -10.15 -13.25
N GLY A 116 -8.80 -11.27 -13.83
CA GLY A 116 -7.82 -12.20 -13.28
C GLY A 116 -8.37 -13.64 -13.24
N PRO A 117 -7.74 -14.53 -12.47
CA PRO A 117 -6.56 -14.28 -11.63
C PRO A 117 -5.29 -14.08 -12.46
N TYR A 118 -4.41 -13.21 -11.97
CA TYR A 118 -3.01 -13.10 -12.37
C TYR A 118 -2.13 -13.72 -11.29
N TYR A 119 -0.97 -14.27 -11.66
CA TYR A 119 -0.04 -14.86 -10.71
C TYR A 119 1.22 -14.00 -10.64
N LEU A 120 1.37 -13.22 -9.57
CA LEU A 120 2.49 -12.30 -9.34
C LEU A 120 3.43 -12.82 -8.26
N ARG A 121 3.67 -14.13 -8.21
CA ARG A 121 4.62 -14.74 -7.29
C ARG A 121 5.95 -15.02 -8.00
N PRO A 122 7.07 -14.38 -7.60
CA PRO A 122 8.38 -14.65 -8.17
C PRO A 122 8.96 -16.00 -7.65
N GLY A 123 8.44 -17.11 -8.18
CA GLY A 123 8.92 -18.46 -7.86
C GLY A 123 8.58 -18.96 -6.45
N ASN A 124 8.98 -20.20 -6.16
CA ASN A 124 8.52 -20.93 -4.97
C ASN A 124 9.24 -20.55 -3.66
N HIS A 125 10.33 -19.78 -3.74
CA HIS A 125 11.15 -19.38 -2.58
C HIS A 125 10.70 -18.05 -1.95
N VAL A 126 9.81 -17.32 -2.64
CA VAL A 126 9.16 -16.12 -2.11
C VAL A 126 7.94 -16.54 -1.30
N PHE A 127 7.86 -16.17 -0.03
CA PHE A 127 6.74 -16.54 0.85
C PHE A 127 5.74 -15.40 1.08
N SER A 128 6.12 -14.15 0.77
CA SER A 128 5.28 -12.97 0.90
C SER A 128 5.63 -11.97 -0.19
N SER A 129 4.63 -11.44 -0.90
CA SER A 129 4.79 -10.53 -2.03
C SER A 129 3.94 -9.27 -1.83
N ALA A 130 4.51 -8.10 -2.06
CA ALA A 130 3.80 -6.82 -2.13
C ALA A 130 3.93 -6.22 -3.52
N ILE A 131 2.90 -5.49 -3.96
CA ILE A 131 2.81 -4.89 -5.29
C ILE A 131 2.70 -3.37 -5.18
N GLY A 132 3.28 -2.67 -6.16
CA GLY A 132 3.23 -1.22 -6.29
C GLY A 132 3.52 -0.79 -7.72
N PHE A 133 3.48 0.52 -7.98
CA PHE A 133 3.88 1.09 -9.26
C PHE A 133 5.06 2.04 -9.07
N VAL A 134 6.17 1.75 -9.75
CA VAL A 134 7.33 2.62 -9.80
C VAL A 134 7.39 3.18 -11.22
N ASN A 135 7.24 4.50 -11.33
CA ASN A 135 6.81 5.18 -12.54
C ASN A 135 5.51 4.52 -13.06
N ASP A 136 5.49 4.08 -14.31
CA ASP A 136 4.33 3.39 -14.92
C ASP A 136 4.46 1.85 -14.89
N SER A 137 5.56 1.34 -14.31
CA SER A 137 5.83 -0.09 -14.24
C SER A 137 5.34 -0.68 -12.93
N MET A 138 4.54 -1.75 -13.02
CA MET A 138 4.19 -2.54 -11.85
C MET A 138 5.44 -3.27 -11.34
N VAL A 139 5.70 -3.15 -10.04
CA VAL A 139 6.78 -3.86 -9.36
C VAL A 139 6.21 -4.81 -8.32
N VAL A 140 6.90 -5.92 -8.12
CA VAL A 140 6.65 -6.90 -7.07
C VAL A 140 7.86 -6.91 -6.14
N VAL A 141 7.61 -6.79 -4.84
CA VAL A 141 8.62 -6.93 -3.79
C VAL A 141 8.35 -8.23 -3.06
N GLY A 142 9.34 -9.09 -2.96
CA GLY A 142 9.19 -10.42 -2.38
C GLY A 142 10.14 -10.67 -1.22
N LEU A 143 9.62 -11.23 -0.13
CA LEU A 143 10.39 -11.79 0.97
C LEU A 143 10.78 -13.23 0.66
N ILE A 144 12.07 -13.55 0.76
CA ILE A 144 12.64 -14.85 0.42
C ILE A 144 12.96 -15.65 1.69
N GLY A 145 12.67 -16.96 1.66
CA GLY A 145 12.88 -17.85 2.80
C GLY A 145 11.57 -18.15 3.52
N ASP A 146 11.52 -17.86 4.81
CA ASP A 146 10.31 -18.01 5.65
C ASP A 146 10.22 -16.84 6.64
N SER A 147 9.09 -16.74 7.36
CA SER A 147 8.81 -15.61 8.24
C SER A 147 9.78 -15.47 9.41
N GLU A 148 10.38 -16.55 9.90
CA GLU A 148 11.33 -16.52 11.02
C GLU A 148 12.76 -16.27 10.52
N ASN A 149 13.07 -16.80 9.34
CA ASN A 149 14.38 -16.76 8.70
C ASN A 149 14.30 -16.16 7.28
N VAL A 150 14.08 -14.84 7.22
CA VAL A 150 14.12 -14.08 5.96
C VAL A 150 15.55 -14.04 5.44
N LYS A 151 15.77 -14.64 4.27
CA LYS A 151 17.08 -14.76 3.62
C LYS A 151 17.41 -13.56 2.74
N GLY A 152 16.40 -12.81 2.31
CA GLY A 152 16.58 -11.67 1.42
C GLY A 152 15.27 -11.03 1.00
N VAL A 153 15.40 -9.86 0.38
CA VAL A 153 14.29 -9.12 -0.23
C VAL A 153 14.70 -8.75 -1.64
N LYS A 154 13.85 -9.03 -2.62
CA LYS A 154 14.11 -8.75 -4.03
C LYS A 154 12.95 -8.00 -4.68
N LEU A 155 13.26 -7.28 -5.75
CA LEU A 155 12.32 -6.55 -6.59
C LEU A 155 12.29 -7.14 -7.99
N TRP A 156 11.08 -7.27 -8.52
CA TRP A 156 10.81 -7.66 -9.89
C TRP A 156 9.94 -6.62 -10.59
N GLU A 157 10.23 -6.34 -11.85
CA GLU A 157 9.33 -5.62 -12.74
C GLU A 157 8.38 -6.61 -13.42
N ALA A 158 7.09 -6.32 -13.37
CA ALA A 158 6.05 -7.09 -14.04
C ALA A 158 5.89 -6.62 -15.49
N MET A 159 6.33 -7.46 -16.42
CA MET A 159 6.20 -7.25 -17.85
C MET A 159 4.95 -7.95 -18.39
N LYS A 160 4.25 -7.28 -19.29
CA LYS A 160 3.07 -7.83 -19.94
C LYS A 160 3.50 -8.88 -20.96
N GLY A 161 3.41 -10.15 -20.59
CA GLY A 161 3.59 -11.27 -21.52
C GLY A 161 2.36 -11.53 -22.39
N THR A 162 2.48 -12.47 -23.32
CA THR A 162 1.42 -12.86 -24.27
C THR A 162 0.30 -13.70 -23.64
N GLU A 163 0.62 -14.52 -22.64
CA GLU A 163 -0.34 -15.40 -21.93
C GLU A 163 -0.29 -15.26 -20.40
N MET A 164 0.89 -14.93 -19.85
CA MET A 164 1.11 -14.74 -18.41
C MET A 164 1.93 -13.48 -18.15
N VAL A 165 1.92 -12.99 -16.91
CA VAL A 165 2.79 -11.89 -16.49
C VAL A 165 4.19 -12.45 -16.30
N GLU A 166 5.17 -11.87 -16.99
CA GLU A 166 6.59 -12.21 -16.80
C GLU A 166 7.19 -11.29 -15.74
N LEU A 167 7.98 -11.86 -14.81
CA LEU A 167 8.65 -11.11 -13.76
C LEU A 167 10.15 -11.08 -14.03
N ARG A 168 10.71 -9.89 -14.25
CA ARG A 168 12.16 -9.69 -14.39
C ARG A 168 12.73 -9.10 -13.13
N GLU A 169 13.70 -9.77 -12.54
CA GLU A 169 14.42 -9.26 -11.38
C GLU A 169 15.16 -7.97 -11.75
N ILE A 170 15.00 -6.93 -10.93
CA ILE A 170 15.62 -5.61 -11.13
C ILE A 170 16.50 -5.17 -9.96
N GLY A 171 16.44 -5.88 -8.82
CA GLY A 171 17.29 -5.58 -7.69
C GLY A 171 17.13 -6.52 -6.51
N GLU A 172 18.19 -6.62 -5.73
CA GLU A 172 18.23 -7.35 -4.46
C GLU A 172 18.66 -6.39 -3.36
N MET A 173 17.97 -6.44 -2.23
CA MET A 173 18.25 -5.62 -1.06
C MET A 173 19.54 -6.10 -0.39
N PRO A 174 20.49 -5.21 -0.08
CA PRO A 174 21.68 -5.56 0.69
C PRO A 174 21.34 -6.19 2.05
N GLU A 175 22.10 -7.20 2.47
CA GLU A 175 21.87 -7.96 3.71
C GLU A 175 21.77 -7.06 4.96
N GLU A 176 22.59 -6.00 5.03
CA GLU A 176 22.52 -5.01 6.13
C GLU A 176 21.12 -4.38 6.23
N LEU A 177 20.51 -4.03 5.10
CA LEU A 177 19.19 -3.40 5.06
C LEU A 177 18.07 -4.40 5.33
N VAL A 178 18.26 -5.68 4.98
CA VAL A 178 17.34 -6.75 5.38
C VAL A 178 17.30 -6.88 6.90
N GLY A 179 18.48 -6.79 7.56
CA GLY A 179 18.57 -6.75 9.01
C GLY A 179 17.84 -5.56 9.62
N LYS A 180 18.04 -4.35 9.08
CA LYS A 180 17.32 -3.15 9.54
C LYS A 180 15.81 -3.22 9.32
N LEU A 181 15.36 -3.78 8.19
CA LEU A 181 13.93 -3.99 7.90
C LEU A 181 13.29 -4.94 8.92
N LYS A 182 13.98 -6.04 9.28
CA LYS A 182 13.48 -6.98 10.28
C LYS A 182 13.37 -6.31 11.66
N GLY A 183 14.31 -5.45 12.00
CA GLY A 183 14.34 -4.74 13.28
C GLY A 183 14.60 -5.70 14.44
N GLU A 184 13.90 -5.49 15.56
CA GLU A 184 14.00 -6.36 16.75
C GLU A 184 12.98 -7.51 16.72
N SER A 185 12.12 -7.55 15.71
CA SER A 185 11.08 -8.57 15.58
C SER A 185 11.65 -9.98 15.40
N ALA A 186 11.07 -10.95 16.11
CA ALA A 186 11.42 -12.36 15.94
C ALA A 186 11.11 -12.88 14.53
N CYS A 187 10.06 -12.34 13.88
CA CYS A 187 9.62 -12.72 12.55
C CYS A 187 9.24 -11.50 11.69
N LEU A 188 9.29 -11.69 10.36
CA LEU A 188 8.83 -10.73 9.36
C LEU A 188 7.85 -11.46 8.43
N PRO A 189 6.57 -11.58 8.80
CA PRO A 189 5.59 -12.36 8.05
C PRO A 189 5.12 -11.67 6.76
N SER A 190 5.25 -10.35 6.70
CA SER A 190 4.86 -9.56 5.52
C SER A 190 5.69 -8.29 5.42
N ILE A 191 5.61 -7.66 4.25
CA ILE A 191 6.22 -6.37 3.97
C ILE A 191 5.13 -5.35 3.60
N GLY A 192 5.28 -4.12 4.10
CA GLY A 192 4.49 -2.98 3.65
C GLY A 192 5.24 -2.25 2.55
N LEU A 193 4.52 -1.83 1.50
CA LEU A 193 5.08 -1.16 0.33
C LEU A 193 4.26 0.08 0.01
N ASN A 194 4.95 1.19 -0.20
CA ASN A 194 4.42 2.43 -0.74
C ASN A 194 5.30 2.88 -1.90
N THR A 195 4.74 3.37 -3.00
CA THR A 195 5.51 3.77 -4.18
C THR A 195 5.12 5.15 -4.67
N MET A 196 6.10 5.94 -5.09
CA MET A 196 5.88 7.27 -5.69
C MET A 196 7.02 7.60 -6.64
N GLY A 197 6.68 7.99 -7.87
CA GLY A 197 7.65 8.20 -8.94
C GLY A 197 8.60 7.01 -9.07
N GLN A 198 9.90 7.28 -9.06
CA GLN A 198 10.95 6.26 -9.15
C GLN A 198 11.31 5.56 -7.82
N PHE A 199 10.55 5.80 -6.74
CA PHE A 199 10.87 5.32 -5.39
C PHE A 199 9.87 4.28 -4.89
N ALA A 200 10.39 3.24 -4.25
CA ALA A 200 9.66 2.29 -3.43
C ALA A 200 10.13 2.40 -1.97
N TYR A 201 9.17 2.50 -1.05
CA TYR A 201 9.38 2.60 0.38
C TYR A 201 8.84 1.34 1.05
N LEU A 202 9.71 0.65 1.78
CA LEU A 202 9.42 -0.61 2.44
C LEU A 202 9.49 -0.44 3.94
N HIS A 203 8.59 -1.11 4.65
CA HIS A 203 8.62 -1.18 6.11
C HIS A 203 8.13 -2.54 6.58
N ASN A 204 8.52 -2.90 7.81
CA ASN A 204 7.91 -4.00 8.53
C ASN A 204 6.60 -3.50 9.18
N PRO A 205 5.43 -4.05 8.80
CA PRO A 205 4.15 -3.62 9.38
C PRO A 205 4.02 -3.92 10.89
N SER A 206 4.80 -4.88 11.41
CA SER A 206 4.77 -5.29 12.82
C SER A 206 5.81 -4.56 13.68
N ASP A 207 6.88 -4.04 13.08
CA ASP A 207 7.93 -3.28 13.75
C ASP A 207 8.44 -2.15 12.83
N PRO A 208 7.70 -1.04 12.71
CA PRO A 208 7.96 -0.01 11.70
C PRO A 208 9.08 0.96 12.11
N GLY A 209 10.13 0.50 12.81
CA GLY A 209 11.22 1.31 13.33
C GLY A 209 12.17 1.86 12.25
N GLU A 210 12.28 1.17 11.11
CA GLU A 210 13.09 1.59 9.97
C GLU A 210 12.24 1.61 8.69
N LEU A 211 12.43 2.64 7.87
CA LEU A 211 11.95 2.70 6.49
C LEU A 211 13.12 2.42 5.55
N ILE A 212 12.95 1.42 4.69
CA ILE A 212 13.91 1.13 3.60
C ILE A 212 13.43 1.83 2.34
N LEU A 213 14.37 2.46 1.63
CA LEU A 213 14.14 3.19 0.40
C LEU A 213 14.83 2.44 -0.74
N CYS A 214 14.12 2.27 -1.84
CA CYS A 214 14.66 1.77 -3.09
C CYS A 214 14.34 2.76 -4.20
N GLU A 215 15.38 3.33 -4.78
CA GLU A 215 15.28 4.14 -5.98
C GLU A 215 15.56 3.26 -7.20
N VAL A 216 14.60 3.19 -8.12
CA VAL A 216 14.75 2.45 -9.38
C VAL A 216 15.09 3.45 -10.48
N ALA A 217 16.36 3.48 -10.87
CA ALA A 217 16.86 4.38 -11.90
C ALA A 217 17.79 3.62 -12.85
N ASP A 218 17.67 3.89 -14.16
CA ASP A 218 18.54 3.32 -15.20
C ASP A 218 18.64 1.78 -15.17
N GLY A 219 17.55 1.11 -14.81
CA GLY A 219 17.50 -0.35 -14.70
C GLY A 219 18.22 -0.96 -13.49
N ALA A 220 18.63 -0.12 -12.54
CA ALA A 220 19.27 -0.54 -11.29
C ALA A 220 18.48 -0.05 -10.06
N CYS A 221 18.61 -0.79 -8.96
CA CYS A 221 18.04 -0.42 -7.66
C CYS A 221 19.14 0.15 -6.75
N ARG A 222 18.96 1.39 -6.30
CA ARG A 222 19.78 2.01 -5.25
C ARG A 222 19.03 1.96 -3.93
N TRP A 223 19.68 1.45 -2.91
CA TRP A 223 19.04 1.17 -1.62
C TRP A 223 19.56 2.08 -0.52
N GLY A 224 18.69 2.43 0.42
CA GLY A 224 19.04 3.19 1.61
C GLY A 224 18.03 2.94 2.74
N SER A 225 18.27 3.52 3.91
CA SER A 225 17.32 3.46 5.02
C SER A 225 17.23 4.78 5.75
N VAL A 226 16.07 5.02 6.36
CA VAL A 226 15.81 6.16 7.24
C VAL A 226 15.09 5.62 8.48
N ARG A 227 15.61 5.98 9.65
CA ARG A 227 14.96 5.66 10.92
C ARG A 227 13.60 6.35 11.01
N ASN A 228 12.56 5.58 11.36
CA ASN A 228 11.27 6.15 11.67
C ASN A 228 11.31 6.82 13.05
N VAL A 229 11.25 8.15 13.07
CA VAL A 229 11.28 8.94 14.31
C VAL A 229 9.91 9.15 14.94
N VAL A 230 8.84 8.75 14.26
CA VAL A 230 7.46 8.83 14.77
C VAL A 230 7.12 7.58 15.60
N GLY A 231 7.78 6.45 15.29
CA GLY A 231 7.66 5.21 16.05
C GLY A 231 8.47 5.25 17.35
N ASP A 232 7.85 5.59 18.48
CA ASP A 232 8.35 5.34 19.83
C ASP A 232 7.59 4.19 20.53
N ASP A 233 8.03 3.77 21.72
CA ASP A 233 7.38 2.68 22.47
C ASP A 233 5.90 2.93 22.80
N GLU A 234 5.45 4.19 22.90
CA GLU A 234 4.04 4.54 23.13
C GLU A 234 3.19 4.38 21.86
N SER A 235 3.77 4.67 20.69
CA SER A 235 3.14 4.54 19.39
C SER A 235 3.14 3.10 18.84
N ARG A 236 3.95 2.18 19.39
CA ARG A 236 3.99 0.75 18.97
C ARG A 236 2.64 0.04 19.15
N MET A 237 1.81 0.51 20.09
CA MET A 237 0.45 0.01 20.31
C MET A 237 -0.59 0.67 19.39
N GLN A 238 -0.21 1.72 18.67
CA GLN A 238 -1.10 2.46 17.78
C GLN A 238 -0.97 1.98 16.33
N ARG A 239 -2.04 2.13 15.56
CA ARG A 239 -2.02 1.83 14.13
C ARG A 239 -1.29 2.94 13.38
N LEU A 240 -0.08 2.62 12.91
CA LEU A 240 0.67 3.47 11.98
C LEU A 240 0.20 3.23 10.54
N VAL A 241 0.02 4.31 9.79
CA VAL A 241 -0.29 4.27 8.35
C VAL A 241 0.80 5.04 7.62
N PHE A 242 1.48 4.36 6.71
CA PHE A 242 2.47 4.98 5.84
C PHE A 242 1.82 5.41 4.54
N THR A 243 2.12 6.62 4.09
CA THR A 243 1.75 7.14 2.78
C THR A 243 2.99 7.73 2.13
N CYS A 244 2.98 7.84 0.81
CA CYS A 244 3.98 8.57 0.05
C CYS A 244 3.29 9.50 -0.93
N SER A 245 3.88 10.67 -1.18
CA SER A 245 3.33 11.66 -2.10
C SER A 245 4.44 12.56 -2.63
N ASP A 246 4.30 13.02 -3.87
CA ASP A 246 5.18 14.04 -4.43
C ASP A 246 4.82 15.42 -3.85
N VAL A 247 5.73 15.98 -3.06
CA VAL A 247 5.56 17.29 -2.43
C VAL A 247 6.45 18.31 -3.14
N GLY A 248 5.87 19.06 -4.07
CA GLY A 248 6.55 20.18 -4.72
C GLY A 248 6.71 21.40 -3.81
N LEU A 249 7.63 22.31 -4.18
CA LEU A 249 7.91 23.53 -3.41
C LEU A 249 6.67 24.42 -3.22
N GLY A 250 5.76 24.45 -4.20
CA GLY A 250 4.49 25.20 -4.08
C GLY A 250 3.60 24.65 -2.96
N VAL A 251 3.42 23.32 -2.92
CA VAL A 251 2.64 22.66 -1.85
C VAL A 251 3.27 22.89 -0.48
N LEU A 252 4.60 22.85 -0.41
CA LEU A 252 5.33 23.15 0.82
C LEU A 252 5.12 24.60 1.27
N HIS A 253 5.22 25.56 0.34
CA HIS A 253 4.95 26.96 0.60
C HIS A 253 3.53 27.18 1.12
N ASP A 254 2.52 26.58 0.48
CA ASP A 254 1.13 26.68 0.91
C ASP A 254 0.93 26.10 2.32
N ALA A 255 1.58 24.98 2.62
CA ALA A 255 1.54 24.38 3.95
C ALA A 255 2.18 25.30 5.01
N ILE A 256 3.30 25.92 4.68
CA ILE A 256 3.99 26.91 5.53
C ILE A 256 3.09 28.12 5.78
N CYS A 257 2.40 28.63 4.76
CA CYS A 257 1.50 29.77 4.82
C CYS A 257 0.18 29.46 5.55
N SER A 258 -0.29 28.22 5.50
CA SER A 258 -1.55 27.80 6.15
C SER A 258 -1.52 27.89 7.68
N GLY A 259 -0.33 28.01 8.28
CA GLY A 259 -0.13 28.02 9.73
C GLY A 259 -0.35 26.66 10.42
N ASN A 260 -0.85 25.66 9.70
CA ASN A 260 -1.12 24.31 10.21
C ASN A 260 0.04 23.35 9.90
N ARG A 261 1.26 23.74 10.29
CA ARG A 261 2.47 22.96 10.01
C ARG A 261 2.44 21.66 10.81
N ARG A 262 2.25 20.53 10.10
CA ARG A 262 2.30 19.17 10.66
C ARG A 262 3.62 18.44 10.36
N PHE A 263 4.64 19.17 9.94
CA PHE A 263 5.96 18.62 9.61
C PHE A 263 7.06 19.50 10.22
N THR A 264 8.19 18.86 10.52
CA THR A 264 9.40 19.54 11.01
C THR A 264 10.52 19.28 10.01
N VAL A 265 11.21 20.33 9.58
CA VAL A 265 12.45 20.18 8.79
C VAL A 265 13.56 19.89 9.79
N LYS A 266 14.21 18.72 9.65
CA LYS A 266 15.47 18.47 10.35
C LYS A 266 16.60 18.88 9.42
N ASP A 267 17.41 19.84 9.86
CA ASP A 267 18.69 20.08 9.24
C ASP A 267 19.55 18.85 9.51
N ASN A 268 20.00 18.16 8.46
CA ASN A 268 21.06 17.18 8.60
C ASN A 268 22.32 17.96 8.96
N ILE A 269 22.63 18.05 10.26
CA ILE A 269 23.97 18.40 10.71
C ILE A 269 24.85 17.25 10.26
N VAL A 270 25.57 17.48 9.16
CA VAL A 270 26.68 16.64 8.74
C VAL A 270 27.79 16.94 9.75
N ASP A 271 27.93 16.07 10.76
CA ASP A 271 29.15 15.95 11.54
C ASP A 271 30.14 15.01 10.83
#